data_AF-A0A377H0F0-F1
#
_entry.id   AF-A0A377H0F0-F1
#
_cell.length_a   1.000
_cell.length_b   1.000
_cell.length_c   1.000
_cell.angle_alpha   90.00
_cell.angle_beta   90.00
_cell.angle_gamma   90.00
#
_symmetry.space_group_name_H-M   'P 1'
#
loop_
_entity.id
_entity.type
_entity.pdbx_description
1 polymer ?
#
loop_
_entity_poly.entity_id
_entity_poly.type
_entity_poly.pdbx_seq_one_letter_code
_entity_poly.pdbx_strand_id
1 'polypeptide(L)' 'MYGDGSNVRDWLYVRDHNKAVDMVINSGKLGEVYNIGGFNEEENINIVKLTIDMIVRIVYR' A
#
# COMPACT_ATOMS: atom_id res chain seq x y z
N MET A 1 5.77 -0.38 16.91
CA MET A 1 4.39 0.01 16.56
C MET A 1 4.02 1.23 17.38
N TYR A 2 3.41 2.25 16.77
CA TYR A 2 2.91 3.39 17.54
C TYR A 2 1.63 2.98 18.27
N GLY A 3 1.63 3.10 19.60
CA GLY A 3 0.52 2.64 20.44
C GLY A 3 0.28 1.13 20.32
N ASP A 4 -1.00 0.75 20.25
CA ASP A 4 -1.46 -0.63 20.05
C ASP A 4 -1.38 -1.11 18.58
N GLY A 5 -1.04 -0.21 17.65
CA GLY A 5 -0.94 -0.52 16.23
C GLY A 5 -2.26 -0.48 15.46
N SER A 6 -3.35 0.02 16.05
CA SER A 6 -4.70 0.17 15.45
C SER A 6 -4.80 1.21 14.32
N ASN A 7 -3.72 1.91 14.00
CA ASN A 7 -3.67 2.84 12.88
C ASN A 7 -3.91 2.09 11.56
N VAL A 8 -4.97 2.48 10.84
CA VAL A 8 -5.30 1.95 9.50
C VAL A 8 -4.57 2.76 8.42
N ARG A 9 -4.05 2.06 7.40
CA ARG A 9 -3.46 2.66 6.19
C ARG A 9 -3.97 1.91 4.96
N ASP A 10 -4.20 2.63 3.87
CA ASP A 10 -4.42 2.05 2.54
C ASP A 10 -3.05 1.80 1.87
N TRP A 11 -2.75 0.53 1.59
CA TRP A 11 -1.46 0.11 1.06
C TRP A 11 -1.49 -0.04 -0.47
N LEU A 12 -0.72 0.79 -1.17
CA LEU A 12 -0.57 0.74 -2.61
C LEU A 12 0.84 0.30 -3.03
N TYR A 13 0.93 -0.66 -3.95
CA TYR A 13 2.21 -1.08 -4.49
C TYR A 13 2.83 -0.01 -5.41
N VAL A 14 4.12 0.25 -5.22
CA VAL A 14 4.84 1.35 -5.89
C VAL A 14 4.73 1.32 -7.42
N ARG A 15 4.75 0.12 -8.04
CA ARG A 15 4.65 0.03 -9.50
C ARG A 15 3.27 0.39 -10.01
N ASP A 16 2.22 0.12 -9.24
CA ASP A 16 0.86 0.47 -9.64
C ASP A 16 0.60 1.96 -9.43
N HIS A 17 1.20 2.57 -8.40
CA HIS A 17 1.25 4.03 -8.27
C HIS A 17 1.90 4.68 -9.50
N ASN A 18 3.07 4.18 -9.92
CA ASN A 18 3.77 4.73 -11.09
C ASN A 18 2.95 4.60 -12.39
N LYS A 19 2.27 3.47 -12.61
CA LYS A 19 1.37 3.29 -13.76
C LYS A 19 0.21 4.28 -13.72
N ALA A 20 -0.39 4.51 -12.55
CA ALA A 20 -1.48 5.45 -12.42
C ALA A 20 -1.02 6.90 -12.70
N VAL A 21 0.16 7.30 -12.25
CA VAL A 21 0.75 8.60 -12.61
C VAL A 21 1.00 8.71 -14.12
N ASP A 22 1.55 7.66 -14.74
CA ASP A 22 1.74 7.61 -16.20
C ASP A 22 0.41 7.75 -16.97
N MET A 23 -0.66 7.11 -16.50
CA MET A 23 -2.00 7.28 -17.07
C MET A 23 -2.53 8.72 -16.96
N VAL A 24 -2.31 9.38 -15.81
CA VAL A 24 -2.70 10.78 -15.63
C VAL A 24 -1.91 11.71 -16.55
N ILE A 25 -0.61 11.45 -16.75
CA ILE A 25 0.22 12.23 -17.68
C ILE A 25 -0.28 12.09 -19.13
N ASN A 26 -0.59 10.87 -19.57
CA ASN A 26 -0.93 10.60 -20.97
C ASN A 26 -2.41 10.80 -21.30
N SER A 27 -3.32 10.77 -20.32
CA SER A 27 -4.77 10.75 -20.55
C SER A 27 -5.58 11.54 -19.52
N GLY A 28 -4.92 12.22 -18.58
CA GLY A 28 -5.58 13.10 -17.63
C GLY A 28 -6.13 14.36 -18.32
N LYS A 29 -7.14 14.95 -17.69
CA LYS A 29 -7.75 16.22 -18.11
C LYS A 29 -7.04 17.37 -17.41
N LEU A 30 -6.67 18.40 -18.18
CA LEU A 30 -5.97 19.57 -17.67
C LEU A 30 -6.76 20.24 -16.54
N GLY A 31 -6.07 20.52 -15.43
CA GLY A 31 -6.63 21.19 -14.25
C GLY A 31 -7.38 20.27 -13.28
N GLU A 32 -7.55 18.98 -13.60
CA GLU A 32 -8.16 18.01 -12.68
C GLU A 32 -7.16 17.45 -11.66
N VAL A 33 -7.69 16.97 -10.53
CA VAL A 33 -6.93 16.31 -9.46
C VAL A 33 -7.37 14.85 -9.36
N TYR A 34 -6.41 13.93 -9.29
CA TYR A 34 -6.65 12.49 -9.26
C TYR A 34 -6.14 11.91 -7.94
N ASN A 35 -7.01 11.17 -7.24
CA ASN A 35 -6.62 10.35 -6.08
C ASN A 35 -6.24 8.95 -6.56
N ILE A 36 -5.05 8.49 -6.19
CA ILE A 36 -4.55 7.15 -6.52
C ILE A 36 -4.42 6.37 -5.20
N GLY A 37 -5.23 5.33 -5.03
CA GLY A 37 -5.28 4.49 -3.83
C GLY A 37 -5.06 3.01 -4.12
N GLY A 38 -4.85 2.22 -3.08
CA GLY A 38 -4.61 0.77 -3.15
C GLY A 38 -5.87 -0.07 -2.95
N PHE A 39 -6.93 0.52 -2.36
CA PHE A 39 -8.13 -0.19 -1.91
C PHE A 39 -7.79 -1.41 -1.03
N ASN A 40 -6.76 -1.25 -0.19
CA ASN A 40 -6.18 -2.28 0.65
C ASN A 40 -5.90 -1.70 2.03
N GLU A 41 -6.97 -1.34 2.72
CA GLU A 41 -6.94 -0.81 4.08
C GLU A 41 -6.62 -1.91 5.09
N GLU A 42 -5.60 -1.69 5.92
CA GLU A 42 -5.22 -2.64 6.96
C GLU A 42 -4.63 -1.91 8.18
N GLU A 43 -4.86 -2.47 9.37
CA GLU A 43 -4.20 -2.03 10.59
C GLU A 43 -2.71 -2.37 10.54
N ASN A 44 -1.88 -1.44 10.97
CA ASN A 44 -0.43 -1.66 10.95
C ASN A 44 -0.04 -2.95 11.71
N ILE A 45 -0.74 -3.32 12.79
CA ILE A 45 -0.40 -4.50 13.60
C ILE A 45 -0.51 -5.80 12.80
N ASN A 46 -1.47 -5.89 11.88
CA ASN A 46 -1.68 -7.06 11.03
C ASN A 46 -0.59 -7.18 9.96
N ILE A 47 -0.13 -6.05 9.40
CA ILE A 47 1.01 -6.02 8.47
C ILE A 47 2.30 -6.53 9.12
N VAL A 48 2.56 -6.14 10.38
CA VAL A 48 3.74 -6.65 11.11
C VAL A 48 3.65 -8.15 11.36
N LYS A 49 2.50 -8.66 11.81
CA LYS A 49 2.29 -10.10 12.01
C LYS A 49 2.50 -10.88 10.72
N LEU A 50 1.90 -10.42 9.62
CA LEU A 50 2.06 -11.03 8.30
C LEU A 50 3.54 -11.06 7.86
N THR A 51 4.27 -9.96 8.10
CA THR A 51 5.70 -9.87 7.78
C THR A 51 6.53 -10.88 8.56
N ILE A 52 6.29 -11.00 9.87
CA ILE A 52 6.98 -11.98 10.73
C ILE A 52 6.68 -13.40 10.25
N ASP A 53 5.41 -13.71 10.01
CA ASP A 53 4.98 -15.02 9.52
C ASP A 53 5.65 -15.39 8.20
N MET A 54 5.76 -14.43 7.27
CA MET A 54 6.46 -14.63 5.99
C MET A 54 7.95 -14.91 6.21
N ILE A 55 8.63 -14.15 7.08
CA ILE A 55 10.05 -14.36 7.37
C ILE A 55 10.27 -15.74 7.99
N VAL A 56 9.45 -16.13 8.99
CA VAL A 56 9.54 -17.47 9.61
C VAL A 56 9.36 -18.56 8.57
N ARG A 57 8.38 -18.42 7.68
CA ARG A 57 8.15 -19.37 6.59
C ARG A 57 9.32 -19.45 5.61
N ILE A 58 10.04 -18.35 5.36
CA ILE A 58 11.18 -18.34 4.43
C ILE A 58 12.43 -18.92 5.08
N VAL A 59 12.69 -18.60 6.36
CA VAL A 59 13.93 -18.97 7.05
C VAL A 59 13.93 -20.43 7.53
N TYR A 60 12.77 -20.95 7.93
CA TYR A 60 12.64 -22.30 8.50
C TYR A 60 11.96 -23.30 7.53
N ARG A 61 11.84 -22.95 6.25
CA ARG A 61 11.59 -23.90 5.16
C ARG A 61 12.92 -24.38 4.59
#